data_AF-A0A8T5RD33-F1
#
_entry.id   AF-A0A8T5RD33-F1
#
_cell.length_a   1.000
_cell.length_b   1.000
_cell.length_c   1.000
_cell.angle_alpha   90.00
_cell.angle_beta   90.00
_cell.angle_gamma   90.00
#
_symmetry.space_group_name_H-M   'P 1'
#
loop_
_entity.id
_entity.type
_entity.pdbx_description
1 polymer ?
#
loop_
_entity_poly.entity_id
_entity_poly.type
_entity_poly.pdbx_seq_one_letter_code
_entity_poly.pdbx_strand_id
1 'polypeptide(L)'
;MHSKWAKKAGIDKFIADFVNRNIDYGTSWAFTEGDNEFYVEEYESAVAKQLNFFHQKDLDNENNHKSYVKAYYLHHLLDYFRETRINIYEINFVFDQFLKEKIETETINAEGNKINFLKEIHQIFDVLRKNKDELYSDLKGEYFTN
;
A
#
# COMPACT_ATOMS: atom_id res chain seq x y z
N MET A 1 8.98 6.60 -9.20
CA MET A 1 8.86 6.93 -7.76
C MET A 1 8.58 5.68 -6.92
N HIS A 2 7.47 4.96 -7.13
CA HIS A 2 7.10 3.76 -6.34
C HIS A 2 8.23 2.74 -6.13
N SER A 3 8.91 2.29 -7.20
CA SER A 3 10.00 1.30 -7.07
C SER A 3 11.20 1.80 -6.25
N LYS A 4 11.51 3.11 -6.31
CA LYS A 4 12.60 3.72 -5.52
C LYS A 4 12.29 3.63 -4.02
N TRP A 5 11.07 4.00 -3.65
CA TRP A 5 10.63 3.98 -2.25
C TRP A 5 10.42 2.57 -1.72
N ALA A 6 9.98 1.64 -2.57
CA ALA A 6 9.87 0.23 -2.19
C ALA A 6 11.24 -0.36 -1.82
N LYS A 7 12.26 -0.08 -2.64
CA LYS A 7 13.64 -0.46 -2.32
C LYS A 7 14.11 0.15 -1.00
N LYS A 8 13.80 1.42 -0.75
CA LYS A 8 14.17 2.12 0.51
C LYS A 8 13.43 1.55 1.73
N ALA A 9 12.22 1.02 1.54
CA ALA A 9 11.47 0.29 2.56
C ALA A 9 11.91 -1.17 2.75
N GLY A 10 12.93 -1.63 2.02
CA GLY A 10 13.42 -3.02 2.08
C GLY A 10 12.49 -4.02 1.43
N ILE A 11 11.60 -3.57 0.54
CA ILE A 11 10.67 -4.42 -0.20
C ILE A 11 11.38 -4.91 -1.46
N ASP A 12 11.30 -6.22 -1.70
CA ASP A 12 11.85 -6.84 -2.90
C ASP A 12 11.23 -6.22 -4.17
N LYS A 13 12.07 -6.06 -5.21
CA LYS A 13 11.66 -5.39 -6.45
C LYS A 13 10.56 -6.15 -7.17
N PHE A 14 10.61 -7.49 -7.20
CA PHE A 14 9.58 -8.30 -7.85
C PHE A 14 8.23 -8.12 -7.14
N ILE A 15 8.23 -8.14 -5.80
CA ILE A 15 7.03 -7.88 -5.00
C ILE A 15 6.49 -6.47 -5.27
N ALA A 16 7.35 -5.45 -5.22
CA ALA A 16 6.96 -4.07 -5.44
C ALA A 16 6.35 -3.86 -6.85
N ASP A 17 7.00 -4.38 -7.89
CA ASP A 17 6.52 -4.25 -9.27
C ASP A 17 5.21 -5.02 -9.47
N PHE A 18 5.06 -6.19 -8.85
CA PHE A 18 3.82 -6.95 -8.88
C PHE A 18 2.67 -6.16 -8.25
N VAL A 19 2.86 -5.62 -7.04
CA VAL A 19 1.83 -4.86 -6.33
C VAL A 19 1.46 -3.59 -7.09
N ASN A 20 2.45 -2.81 -7.55
CA ASN A 20 2.18 -1.60 -8.33
C ASN A 20 1.32 -1.89 -9.56
N ARG A 21 1.65 -2.93 -10.34
CA ARG A 21 0.85 -3.29 -11.53
C ARG A 21 -0.57 -3.71 -11.17
N ASN A 22 -0.75 -4.45 -10.09
CA ASN A 22 -2.08 -4.87 -9.64
C ASN A 22 -2.95 -3.68 -9.21
N ILE A 23 -2.35 -2.66 -8.59
CA ILE A 23 -3.08 -1.45 -8.19
C ILE A 23 -3.35 -0.56 -9.41
N ASP A 24 -2.32 -0.28 -10.23
CA ASP A 24 -2.39 0.62 -11.38
C ASP A 24 -3.34 0.13 -12.49
N TYR A 25 -3.37 -1.19 -12.75
CA TYR A 25 -4.13 -1.79 -13.85
C TYR A 25 -5.34 -2.61 -13.38
N GLY A 26 -5.58 -2.66 -12.07
CA GLY A 26 -6.64 -3.45 -11.45
C GLY A 26 -6.31 -4.94 -11.30
N THR A 27 -7.17 -5.61 -10.54
CA THR A 27 -7.03 -7.02 -10.11
C THR A 27 -8.05 -7.95 -10.77
N SER A 28 -8.73 -7.51 -11.83
CA SER A 28 -9.76 -8.31 -12.52
C SER A 28 -9.26 -9.65 -13.05
N TRP A 29 -7.97 -9.76 -13.36
CA TRP A 29 -7.31 -11.01 -13.75
C TRP A 29 -6.88 -11.88 -12.56
N ALA A 30 -6.78 -11.31 -11.36
CA ALA A 30 -6.38 -12.04 -10.15
C ALA A 30 -7.57 -12.76 -9.49
N PHE A 31 -8.80 -12.42 -9.90
CA PHE A 31 -10.06 -13.01 -9.48
C PHE A 31 -10.77 -13.61 -10.70
N THR A 32 -10.18 -14.63 -11.33
CA THR A 32 -10.87 -15.39 -12.39
C THR A 32 -12.02 -16.21 -11.83
N GLU A 33 -13.14 -16.29 -12.56
CA GLU A 33 -14.34 -17.11 -12.28
C GLU A 33 -13.95 -18.59 -12.09
N GLY A 34 -13.54 -19.01 -10.90
CA GLY A 34 -13.19 -20.40 -10.64
C GLY A 34 -12.33 -20.65 -9.40
N ASP A 35 -11.55 -19.67 -8.95
CA ASP A 35 -10.71 -19.84 -7.76
C ASP A 35 -11.30 -19.10 -6.57
N ASN A 36 -12.00 -19.89 -5.74
CA ASN A 36 -12.67 -19.52 -4.50
C ASN A 36 -13.80 -18.48 -4.65
N GLU A 37 -15.04 -18.97 -4.56
CA GLU A 37 -16.13 -18.23 -3.92
C GLU A 37 -15.71 -17.91 -2.47
N PHE A 38 -14.79 -16.95 -2.29
CA PHE A 38 -14.88 -16.12 -1.10
C PHE A 38 -16.26 -15.49 -1.22
N TYR A 39 -17.17 -15.89 -0.34
CA TYR A 39 -18.44 -15.18 -0.12
C TYR A 39 -18.08 -13.78 0.38
N VAL A 40 -17.64 -12.95 -0.54
CA VAL A 40 -17.43 -11.54 -0.33
C VAL A 40 -18.80 -10.95 -0.52
N GLU A 41 -19.42 -10.55 0.59
CA GLU A 41 -20.66 -9.78 0.57
C GLU A 41 -20.54 -8.68 -0.49
N GLU A 42 -21.64 -8.43 -1.21
CA GLU A 42 -21.78 -7.48 -2.33
C GLU A 42 -21.36 -6.03 -2.01
N TYR A 43 -20.92 -5.77 -0.77
CA TYR A 43 -20.57 -4.50 -0.17
C TYR A 43 -19.07 -4.30 0.13
N GLU A 44 -18.19 -5.28 -0.08
CA GLU A 44 -16.75 -5.10 0.22
C GLU A 44 -16.08 -4.16 -0.80
N SER A 45 -15.42 -3.11 -0.30
CA SER A 45 -14.73 -2.11 -1.13
C SER A 45 -13.60 -2.73 -1.96
N ALA A 46 -13.32 -2.20 -3.15
CA ALA A 46 -12.21 -2.67 -3.98
C ALA A 46 -10.86 -2.61 -3.24
N VAL A 47 -10.70 -1.62 -2.35
CA VAL A 47 -9.55 -1.42 -1.48
C VAL A 47 -9.39 -2.59 -0.50
N ALA A 48 -10.48 -3.01 0.16
CA ALA A 48 -10.48 -4.15 1.07
C ALA A 48 -10.17 -5.47 0.35
N LYS A 49 -10.75 -5.70 -0.84
CA LYS A 49 -10.44 -6.89 -1.69
C LYS A 49 -8.97 -6.97 -2.06
N GLN A 50 -8.36 -5.85 -2.45
CA GLN A 50 -6.93 -5.77 -2.76
C GLN A 50 -6.06 -6.06 -1.53
N LEU A 51 -6.40 -5.47 -0.38
CA LEU A 51 -5.70 -5.72 0.88
C LEU A 51 -5.74 -7.20 1.27
N ASN A 52 -6.92 -7.82 1.17
CA ASN A 52 -7.11 -9.26 1.40
C ASN A 52 -6.25 -10.12 0.48
N PHE A 53 -6.27 -9.83 -0.82
CA PHE A 53 -5.45 -10.53 -1.81
C PHE A 53 -3.95 -10.46 -1.49
N PHE A 54 -3.42 -9.27 -1.19
CA PHE A 54 -2.01 -9.12 -0.86
C PHE A 54 -1.64 -9.71 0.50
N HIS A 55 -2.57 -9.69 1.45
CA HIS A 55 -2.39 -10.41 2.70
C HIS A 55 -2.25 -11.92 2.49
N GLN A 56 -3.09 -12.51 1.63
CA GLN A 56 -2.98 -13.92 1.27
C GLN A 56 -1.63 -14.23 0.60
N LYS A 57 -1.16 -13.37 -0.31
CA LYS A 57 0.18 -13.51 -0.91
C LYS A 57 1.32 -13.47 0.12
N ASP A 58 1.16 -12.71 1.19
CA ASP A 58 2.11 -12.72 2.31
C ASP A 58 2.04 -14.00 3.16
N LEU A 59 0.89 -14.69 3.21
CA LEU A 59 0.76 -15.99 3.87
C LEU A 59 1.37 -17.12 3.03
N ASP A 60 1.24 -17.03 1.70
CA ASP A 60 1.80 -18.01 0.76
C ASP A 60 3.34 -17.92 0.62
N ASN A 61 3.95 -16.83 1.12
CA ASN A 61 5.39 -16.60 1.04
C ASN A 61 6.10 -17.06 2.32
N GLU A 62 6.96 -18.09 2.19
CA GLU A 62 7.73 -18.69 3.30
C GLU A 62 8.60 -17.67 4.05
N ASN A 63 9.01 -16.57 3.41
CA ASN A 63 9.72 -15.46 4.03
C ASN A 63 8.74 -14.32 4.39
N ASN A 64 7.85 -14.61 5.34
CA ASN A 64 6.73 -13.77 5.79
C ASN A 64 7.18 -12.47 6.49
N HIS A 65 7.55 -11.46 5.72
CA HIS A 65 7.90 -10.12 6.19
C HIS A 65 6.80 -9.07 5.97
N LYS A 66 5.58 -9.53 5.63
CA LYS A 66 4.46 -8.69 5.21
C LYS A 66 4.81 -7.73 4.06
N SER A 67 5.60 -8.23 3.11
CA SER A 67 6.18 -7.44 2.03
C SER A 67 5.13 -6.99 1.01
N TYR A 68 4.13 -7.83 0.72
CA TYR A 68 3.04 -7.48 -0.20
C TYR A 68 2.13 -6.42 0.42
N VAL A 69 1.71 -6.60 1.68
CA VAL A 69 0.91 -5.61 2.42
C VAL A 69 1.65 -4.28 2.58
N LYS A 70 2.95 -4.31 2.89
CA LYS A 70 3.78 -3.11 2.94
C LYS A 70 3.88 -2.38 1.61
N ALA A 71 4.05 -3.12 0.50
CA ALA A 71 4.08 -2.54 -0.84
C ALA A 71 2.74 -1.90 -1.20
N TYR A 72 1.63 -2.53 -0.81
CA TYR A 72 0.28 -2.02 -1.01
C TYR A 72 0.08 -0.67 -0.29
N TYR A 73 0.40 -0.60 1.00
CA TYR A 73 0.28 0.65 1.75
C TYR A 73 1.22 1.73 1.24
N LEU A 74 2.46 1.37 0.87
CA LEU A 74 3.42 2.30 0.31
C LEU A 74 2.91 2.93 -1.00
N HIS A 75 2.34 2.13 -1.88
CA HIS A 75 1.78 2.61 -3.15
C HIS A 75 0.67 3.63 -2.89
N HIS A 76 -0.37 3.23 -2.13
CA HIS A 76 -1.50 4.13 -1.86
C HIS A 76 -1.10 5.39 -1.10
N LEU A 77 -0.15 5.30 -0.17
CA LEU A 77 0.33 6.47 0.55
C LEU A 77 1.09 7.43 -0.36
N LEU A 78 1.93 6.92 -1.26
CA LEU A 78 2.66 7.74 -2.24
C LEU A 78 1.72 8.40 -3.26
N ASP A 79 0.69 7.71 -3.71
CA ASP A 79 -0.35 8.32 -4.54
C ASP A 79 -1.16 9.37 -3.78
N TYR A 80 -1.53 9.10 -2.52
CA TYR A 80 -2.22 10.06 -1.68
C TYR A 80 -1.40 11.35 -1.52
N PHE A 81 -0.08 11.25 -1.33
CA PHE A 81 0.82 12.40 -1.32
C PHE A 81 0.78 13.23 -2.62
N ARG A 82 0.67 12.57 -3.78
CA ARG A 82 0.60 13.24 -5.09
C ARG A 82 -0.76 13.89 -5.32
N GLU A 83 -1.84 13.21 -4.95
CA GLU A 83 -3.22 13.66 -5.12
C GLU A 83 -3.51 14.95 -4.33
N THR A 84 -3.02 15.01 -3.09
CA THR A 84 -3.38 16.06 -2.12
C THR A 84 -2.43 17.28 -2.14
N ARG A 85 -1.34 17.26 -2.94
CA ARG A 85 -0.37 18.36 -3.11
C ARG A 85 0.11 18.97 -1.79
N ILE A 86 0.38 18.11 -0.83
CA ILE A 86 0.62 18.43 0.57
C ILE A 86 1.82 19.33 0.83
N ASN A 87 1.68 20.15 1.86
CA ASN A 87 2.80 20.74 2.59
C ASN A 87 3.56 19.68 3.41
N ILE A 88 4.72 19.23 2.94
CA ILE A 88 5.52 18.16 3.58
C ILE A 88 5.90 18.46 5.04
N TYR A 89 5.86 19.73 5.46
CA TYR A 89 6.09 20.10 6.87
C TYR A 89 5.00 19.57 7.82
N GLU A 90 3.84 19.17 7.28
CA GLU A 90 2.72 18.59 8.01
C GLU A 90 2.57 17.08 7.75
N ILE A 91 3.66 16.37 7.43
CA ILE A 91 3.63 14.95 7.05
C ILE A 91 2.85 14.03 8.01
N ASN A 92 2.75 14.37 9.29
CA ASN A 92 1.93 13.62 10.26
C ASN A 92 0.43 13.82 10.02
N PHE A 93 0.00 15.04 9.74
CA PHE A 93 -1.39 15.35 9.43
C PHE A 93 -1.86 14.58 8.19
N VAL A 94 -1.01 14.48 7.18
CA VAL A 94 -1.25 13.67 5.97
C VAL A 94 -1.55 12.23 6.32
N PHE A 95 -0.73 11.66 7.18
CA PHE A 95 -0.83 10.27 7.54
C PHE A 95 -2.13 10.00 8.28
N ASP A 96 -2.51 10.91 9.19
CA ASP A 96 -3.80 10.82 9.89
C ASP A 96 -4.98 10.91 8.91
N GLN A 97 -4.91 11.77 7.89
CA GLN A 97 -5.95 11.83 6.86
C GLN A 97 -5.94 10.59 5.95
N PHE A 98 -4.78 10.09 5.56
CA PHE A 98 -4.65 8.87 4.77
C PHE A 98 -5.33 7.67 5.46
N LEU A 99 -5.08 7.49 6.77
CA LEU A 99 -5.71 6.45 7.58
C LEU A 99 -7.23 6.62 7.71
N LYS A 100 -7.71 7.87 7.69
CA LYS A 100 -9.13 8.19 7.86
C LYS A 100 -9.93 8.08 6.55
N GLU A 101 -9.32 8.45 5.43
CA GLU A 101 -10.05 8.75 4.20
C GLU A 101 -9.82 7.75 3.07
N LYS A 102 -8.65 7.09 3.02
CA LYS A 102 -8.19 6.40 1.80
C LYS A 102 -8.02 4.90 1.96
N ILE A 103 -7.73 4.40 3.17
CA ILE A 103 -7.21 3.06 3.34
C ILE A 103 -7.92 2.27 4.45
N GLU A 104 -8.00 0.97 4.24
CA GLU A 104 -8.38 0.02 5.29
C GLU A 104 -7.15 -0.38 6.10
N THR A 105 -7.27 -0.36 7.43
CA THR A 105 -6.17 -0.74 8.34
C THR A 105 -6.26 -2.19 8.82
N GLU A 106 -7.33 -2.86 8.42
CA GLU A 106 -7.70 -4.17 8.91
C GLU A 106 -8.44 -4.96 7.85
N THR A 107 -8.39 -6.27 7.97
CA THR A 107 -9.14 -7.18 7.11
C THR A 107 -9.60 -8.42 7.86
N ILE A 108 -10.43 -9.24 7.23
CA ILE A 108 -10.93 -10.50 7.78
C ILE A 108 -10.36 -11.63 6.94
N ASN A 109 -9.65 -12.56 7.57
CA ASN A 109 -9.10 -13.72 6.88
C ASN A 109 -10.14 -14.82 6.63
N ALA A 110 -9.74 -15.89 5.93
CA ALA A 110 -10.61 -17.01 5.61
C ALA A 110 -11.22 -17.71 6.83
N GLU A 111 -10.56 -17.66 7.99
CA GLU A 111 -11.06 -18.21 9.24
C GLU A 111 -11.97 -17.23 10.03
N GLY A 112 -12.27 -16.06 9.47
CA GLY A 112 -13.10 -15.03 10.12
C GLY A 112 -12.35 -14.20 11.16
N ASN A 113 -11.02 -14.32 11.25
CA ASN A 113 -10.21 -13.55 12.17
C ASN A 113 -9.90 -12.17 11.62
N LYS A 114 -10.05 -11.17 12.49
CA LYS A 114 -9.67 -9.80 12.22
C LYS A 114 -8.16 -9.62 12.31
N ILE A 115 -7.55 -9.12 11.24
CA ILE A 115 -6.11 -8.88 11.14
C ILE A 115 -5.89 -7.38 10.98
N ASN A 116 -5.05 -6.81 11.84
CA ASN A 116 -4.74 -5.38 11.85
C ASN A 116 -3.32 -5.15 11.31
N PHE A 117 -3.17 -4.18 10.41
CA PHE A 117 -1.92 -3.85 9.75
C PHE A 117 -1.34 -2.48 10.13
N LEU A 118 -1.82 -1.85 11.21
CA LEU A 118 -1.30 -0.55 11.68
C LEU A 118 0.21 -0.60 11.88
N LYS A 119 0.75 -1.72 12.34
CA LYS A 119 2.20 -1.91 12.50
C LYS A 119 2.93 -1.76 11.15
N GLU A 120 2.46 -2.43 10.11
CA GLU A 120 3.04 -2.39 8.76
C GLU A 120 2.89 -1.00 8.16
N ILE A 121 1.72 -0.37 8.33
CA ILE A 121 1.47 1.00 7.88
C ILE A 121 2.42 1.99 8.55
N HIS A 122 2.61 1.89 9.87
CA HIS A 122 3.56 2.73 10.61
C HIS A 122 5.01 2.50 10.18
N GLN A 123 5.41 1.26 9.87
CA GLN A 123 6.75 0.97 9.35
C GLN A 123 7.00 1.69 8.02
N ILE A 124 6.04 1.65 7.10
CA ILE A 124 6.11 2.41 5.85
C ILE A 124 6.19 3.91 6.12
N PHE A 125 5.33 4.41 7.00
CA PHE A 125 5.30 5.83 7.31
C PHE A 125 6.60 6.32 7.93
N ASP A 126 7.21 5.55 8.83
CA ASP A 126 8.50 5.89 9.43
C ASP A 126 9.62 5.97 8.40
N VAL A 127 9.61 5.11 7.36
CA VAL A 127 10.55 5.20 6.24
C VAL A 127 10.37 6.52 5.51
N LEU A 128 9.14 6.90 5.18
CA LEU A 128 8.83 8.16 4.49
C LEU A 128 9.23 9.38 5.34
N ARG A 129 8.84 9.38 6.62
CA ARG A 129 9.13 10.45 7.59
C ARG A 129 10.62 10.66 7.80
N LYS A 130 11.40 9.59 7.96
CA LYS A 130 12.87 9.66 8.10
C LYS A 130 13.56 10.24 6.87
N ASN A 131 12.93 10.17 5.71
CA ASN A 131 13.49 10.61 4.44
C ASN A 131 12.65 11.74 3.81
N LYS A 132 11.98 12.56 4.64
CA LYS A 132 10.99 13.56 4.19
C LYS A 132 11.51 14.55 3.13
N ASP A 133 12.78 14.95 3.20
CA ASP A 133 13.36 15.95 2.28
C ASP A 133 13.56 15.35 0.88
N GLU A 134 13.97 14.08 0.83
CA GLU A 134 14.07 13.31 -0.41
C GLU A 134 12.68 13.01 -0.97
N LEU A 135 11.74 12.63 -0.11
CA LEU A 135 10.33 12.42 -0.48
C LEU A 135 9.73 13.68 -1.11
N TYR A 136 9.97 14.83 -0.50
CA TYR A 136 9.50 16.11 -1.04
C TYR A 136 10.09 16.42 -2.42
N SER A 137 11.38 16.17 -2.60
CA SER A 137 12.06 16.37 -3.89
C SER A 137 11.47 15.45 -4.97
N ASP A 138 11.23 14.18 -4.64
CA ASP A 138 10.62 13.21 -5.54
C ASP A 138 9.15 13.57 -5.88
N LEU A 139 8.38 14.05 -4.89
CA LEU A 139 6.96 14.41 -5.06
C LEU A 139 6.77 15.69 -5.88
N LYS A 140 7.68 16.67 -5.74
CA LYS A 140 7.64 17.90 -6.55
C LYS A 140 8.04 17.68 -8.01
N GLY A 141 8.80 16.63 -8.29
CA GLY A 141 9.40 16.38 -9.60
C GLY A 141 10.50 17.39 -9.94
N GLU A 142 11.33 17.07 -10.93
CA GLU A 142 12.36 17.94 -11.52
C GLU A 142 11.80 19.17 -12.26
N TYR A 143 10.63 19.70 -11.87
CA TYR A 143 10.03 20.89 -12.49
C TYR A 143 10.57 22.22 -11.93
N PHE A 144 11.61 22.17 -11.10
CA PHE A 144 12.32 23.35 -10.57
C PHE A 144 13.84 23.19 -10.59
N THR A 145 14.40 22.52 -11.59
CA THR A 145 15.80 22.78 -11.98
C THR A 145 15.79 23.90 -13.00
N ASN A 146 16.33 25.06 -12.59
CA ASN A 146 16.49 26.31 -13.33
C ASN A 146 16.89 26.15 -14.80
#